data_AF-A0A1X0I8D6-F1
#
_entry.id   AF-A0A1X0I8D6-F1
#
_cell.length_a   1.000
_cell.length_b   1.000
_cell.length_c   1.000
_cell.angle_alpha   90.00
_cell.angle_beta   90.00
_cell.angle_gamma   90.00
#
_symmetry.space_group_name_H-M   'P 1'
#
loop_
_entity.id
_entity.type
_entity.pdbx_description
1 polymer ?
#
loop_
_entity_poly.entity_id
_entity_poly.type
_entity_poly.pdbx_seq_one_letter_code
_entity_poly.pdbx_strand_id
1 'polypeptide(L)'
;MTGTAHRIGSTVAALALGVAALAPAAGADPTVALPPMTSTGGGPIIGGGSNAGIAAQLFSFGTPNVQEVDGSDAAQFITAAAGSANQQLAAPFSLMRRALACQTNNAGFGARAYRRGDGQWGGAMLVAAKSATPNVDGLAACAKTNWRRASAGTQSSLCNTGWSTPNTYESRRGETYYILLAGTADDFCTAVNGKFKDNSNGWPF
;
A
#
# COMPACT_ATOMS: atom_id res chain seq x y z
N MET A 1 54.33 46.55 36.18
CA MET A 1 54.95 45.21 36.37
C MET A 1 54.10 44.46 37.37
N THR A 2 53.53 43.32 36.95
CA THR A 2 53.11 42.12 37.74
C THR A 2 52.63 42.34 39.19
N GLY A 3 51.44 41.93 39.64
CA GLY A 3 50.37 41.07 39.10
C GLY A 3 49.65 40.42 40.29
N THR A 4 48.35 40.14 40.18
CA THR A 4 47.64 39.06 40.93
C THR A 4 46.24 38.91 40.34
N ALA A 5 46.06 37.91 39.48
CA ALA A 5 44.75 37.43 39.08
C ALA A 5 44.16 36.59 40.21
N HIS A 6 42.89 36.83 40.57
CA HIS A 6 42.15 36.02 41.51
C HIS A 6 40.99 35.30 40.82
N ARG A 7 40.86 34.04 41.24
CA ARG A 7 40.05 32.96 40.71
C ARG A 7 38.55 33.29 40.77
N ILE A 8 37.83 32.99 39.70
CA ILE A 8 36.42 32.60 39.80
C ILE A 8 36.28 31.32 38.99
N GLY A 9 36.14 30.22 39.73
CA GLY A 9 35.80 28.92 39.16
C GLY A 9 34.33 28.86 38.81
N SER A 10 33.99 28.07 37.81
CA SER A 10 32.68 27.44 37.68
C SER A 10 32.84 26.17 36.86
N THR A 11 32.65 25.09 37.59
CA THR A 11 32.60 23.67 37.27
C THR A 11 31.93 23.29 35.95
N VAL A 12 32.59 22.35 35.27
CA VAL A 12 32.09 21.50 34.19
C VAL A 12 30.80 20.78 34.63
N ALA A 13 29.71 20.97 33.89
CA ALA A 13 28.54 20.11 33.96
C ALA A 13 28.39 19.38 32.63
N ALA A 14 29.03 18.21 32.53
CA ALA A 14 28.78 17.24 31.48
C ALA A 14 27.46 16.52 31.80
N LEU A 15 26.37 16.86 31.10
CA LEU A 15 25.17 16.04 31.12
C LEU A 15 25.38 14.83 30.20
N ALA A 16 25.83 13.74 30.80
CA ALA A 16 25.54 12.39 30.32
C ALA A 16 24.16 11.99 30.85
N LEU A 17 23.24 11.55 29.97
CA LEU A 17 22.01 10.76 30.17
C LEU A 17 21.12 11.00 28.92
N GLY A 18 20.59 10.03 28.19
CA GLY A 18 20.50 8.60 28.43
C GLY A 18 20.67 7.81 27.13
N VAL A 19 21.10 6.58 27.35
CA VAL A 19 21.11 5.49 26.38
C VAL A 19 19.70 5.38 25.80
N ALA A 20 19.53 5.75 24.53
CA ALA A 20 18.38 5.29 23.78
C ALA A 20 18.44 3.77 23.81
N ALA A 21 17.58 3.16 24.63
CA ALA A 21 17.33 1.74 24.56
C ALA A 21 16.96 1.46 23.10
N LEU A 22 17.90 0.87 22.37
CA LEU A 22 17.62 0.13 21.16
C LEU A 22 16.64 -0.95 21.59
N ALA A 23 15.35 -0.64 21.50
CA ALA A 23 14.32 -1.64 21.59
C ALA A 23 14.73 -2.75 20.62
N PRO A 24 14.84 -4.02 21.08
CA PRO A 24 15.13 -5.09 20.15
C PRO A 24 14.05 -5.03 19.08
N ALA A 25 14.47 -4.94 17.81
CA ALA A 25 13.58 -5.14 16.69
C ALA A 25 12.85 -6.45 16.98
N ALA A 26 11.53 -6.38 17.20
CA ALA A 26 10.72 -7.55 17.44
C ALA A 26 10.97 -8.50 16.28
N GLY A 27 11.70 -9.58 16.53
CA GLY A 27 11.91 -10.64 15.56
C GLY A 27 10.55 -11.26 15.30
N ALA A 28 9.92 -10.88 14.20
CA ALA A 28 8.68 -11.47 13.76
C ALA A 28 8.90 -12.97 13.53
N ASP A 29 7.96 -13.79 14.01
CA ASP A 29 7.98 -15.24 13.92
C ASP A 29 8.10 -15.70 12.45
N PRO A 30 9.19 -16.41 12.07
CA PRO A 30 9.43 -16.85 10.69
C PRO A 30 8.42 -17.89 10.18
N THR A 31 7.52 -18.39 11.03
CA THR A 31 6.47 -19.34 10.64
C THR A 31 5.20 -18.68 10.11
N VAL A 32 5.05 -17.36 10.21
CA VAL A 32 3.80 -16.67 9.84
C VAL A 32 4.00 -15.71 8.67
N ALA A 33 3.91 -16.26 7.46
CA ALA A 33 4.17 -15.53 6.20
C ALA A 33 2.92 -15.42 5.32
N LEU A 34 2.92 -14.45 4.40
CA LEU A 34 1.94 -14.34 3.31
C LEU A 34 2.01 -15.56 2.38
N PRO A 35 0.87 -16.02 1.82
CA PRO A 35 0.84 -17.18 0.93
C PRO A 35 1.67 -16.90 -0.33
N PRO A 36 2.30 -17.90 -0.95
CA PRO A 36 3.00 -17.69 -2.22
C PRO A 36 2.03 -17.26 -3.32
N MET A 37 2.53 -16.52 -4.31
CA MET A 37 1.72 -16.12 -5.46
C MET A 37 1.99 -17.05 -6.65
N THR A 38 0.94 -17.41 -7.37
CA THR A 38 1.02 -18.19 -8.61
C THR A 38 0.43 -17.35 -9.72
N SER A 39 1.20 -17.10 -10.77
CA SER A 39 0.72 -16.40 -11.96
C SER A 39 0.18 -17.40 -12.97
N THR A 40 -1.03 -17.16 -13.47
CA THR A 40 -1.67 -17.92 -14.55
C THR A 40 -1.63 -17.16 -15.88
N GLY A 41 -1.15 -15.90 -15.89
CA GLY A 41 -1.03 -15.09 -17.09
C GLY A 41 -2.35 -14.46 -17.57
N GLY A 42 -3.36 -14.36 -16.71
CA GLY A 42 -4.71 -13.86 -17.05
C GLY A 42 -4.82 -12.37 -17.41
N GLY A 43 -3.74 -11.60 -17.28
CA GLY A 43 -3.70 -10.17 -17.57
C GLY A 43 -4.10 -9.28 -16.39
N PRO A 44 -4.12 -7.95 -16.60
CA PRO A 44 -4.28 -6.97 -15.51
C PRO A 44 -5.70 -6.91 -14.92
N ILE A 45 -6.71 -7.41 -15.63
CA ILE A 45 -8.13 -7.25 -15.27
C ILE A 45 -8.69 -8.50 -14.60
N ILE A 46 -9.36 -8.32 -13.45
CA ILE A 46 -10.13 -9.39 -12.81
C ILE A 46 -11.32 -9.73 -13.70
N GLY A 47 -11.50 -11.03 -14.00
CA GLY A 47 -12.50 -11.51 -14.95
C GLY A 47 -11.96 -11.63 -16.38
N GLY A 48 -10.69 -11.27 -16.61
CA GLY A 48 -9.97 -11.44 -17.86
C GLY A 48 -9.97 -10.20 -18.76
N GLY A 49 -9.04 -10.22 -19.72
CA GLY A 49 -8.87 -9.16 -20.71
C GLY A 49 -7.67 -8.26 -20.44
N SER A 50 -7.32 -7.48 -21.45
CA SER A 50 -6.22 -6.53 -21.43
C SER A 50 -6.76 -5.11 -21.52
N ASN A 51 -6.28 -4.22 -20.66
CA ASN A 51 -6.56 -2.79 -20.73
C ASN A 51 -5.25 -2.04 -20.46
N ALA A 52 -4.70 -1.42 -21.51
CA ALA A 52 -3.41 -0.74 -21.43
C ALA A 52 -3.42 0.46 -20.47
N GLY A 53 -4.55 1.16 -20.37
CA GLY A 53 -4.72 2.28 -19.44
C GLY A 53 -4.65 1.83 -17.99
N ILE A 54 -5.39 0.77 -17.64
CA ILE A 54 -5.35 0.17 -16.32
C ILE A 54 -3.97 -0.44 -16.02
N ALA A 55 -3.37 -1.15 -16.97
CA ALA A 55 -2.03 -1.70 -16.83
C ALA A 55 -0.99 -0.61 -16.54
N ALA A 56 -1.12 0.56 -17.17
CA ALA A 56 -0.26 1.71 -16.91
C ALA A 56 -0.45 2.29 -15.50
N GLN A 57 -1.63 2.16 -14.89
CA GLN A 57 -1.86 2.57 -13.49
C GLN A 57 -1.28 1.57 -12.48
N LEU A 58 -1.27 0.27 -12.78
CA LEU A 58 -0.66 -0.73 -11.89
C LEU A 58 0.85 -0.48 -11.76
N PHE A 59 1.33 -0.28 -10.54
CA PHE A 59 2.76 -0.08 -10.27
C PHE A 59 3.52 -1.40 -10.41
N SER A 60 4.77 -1.38 -10.83
CA SER A 60 5.63 -2.57 -10.76
C SER A 60 6.93 -2.16 -10.11
N PHE A 61 7.37 -2.93 -9.13
CA PHE A 61 8.69 -2.79 -8.52
C PHE A 61 9.78 -3.25 -9.48
N GLY A 62 9.50 -4.20 -10.38
CA GLY A 62 10.47 -4.70 -11.36
C GLY A 62 11.72 -5.33 -10.71
N THR A 63 11.62 -5.74 -9.44
CA THR A 63 12.74 -6.35 -8.70
C THR A 63 12.49 -7.84 -8.48
N PRO A 64 13.52 -8.69 -8.57
CA PRO A 64 13.35 -10.13 -8.39
C PRO A 64 12.96 -10.53 -6.95
N ASN A 65 13.16 -9.63 -5.99
CA ASN A 65 12.84 -9.86 -4.58
C ASN A 65 11.35 -9.67 -4.25
N VAL A 66 10.58 -9.13 -5.19
CA VAL A 66 9.13 -8.92 -5.07
C VAL A 66 8.43 -9.73 -6.14
N GLN A 67 7.63 -10.70 -5.72
CA GLN A 67 6.68 -11.37 -6.58
C GLN A 67 5.54 -10.40 -6.89
N GLU A 68 5.07 -10.43 -8.14
CA GLU A 68 3.95 -9.62 -8.62
C GLU A 68 3.02 -10.49 -9.44
N VAL A 69 1.72 -10.43 -9.18
CA VAL A 69 0.68 -11.10 -9.99
C VAL A 69 -0.47 -10.14 -10.24
N ASP A 70 -1.21 -10.39 -11.30
CA ASP A 70 -2.20 -9.47 -11.86
C ASP A 70 -3.60 -10.09 -11.94
N GLY A 71 -4.60 -9.23 -12.08
CA GLY A 71 -5.99 -9.61 -12.38
C GLY A 71 -6.55 -10.64 -11.40
N SER A 72 -7.11 -11.72 -11.93
CA SER A 72 -7.74 -12.77 -11.12
C SER A 72 -6.79 -13.44 -10.12
N ASP A 73 -5.50 -13.57 -10.45
CA ASP A 73 -4.50 -14.15 -9.54
C ASP A 73 -4.26 -13.22 -8.33
N ALA A 74 -4.22 -11.91 -8.58
CA ALA A 74 -4.13 -10.92 -7.51
C ALA A 74 -5.36 -10.96 -6.60
N ALA A 75 -6.57 -11.12 -7.16
CA ALA A 75 -7.81 -11.24 -6.39
C ALA A 75 -7.83 -12.49 -5.51
N GLN A 76 -7.33 -13.62 -6.04
CA GLN A 76 -7.18 -14.87 -5.28
C GLN A 76 -6.16 -14.70 -4.14
N PHE A 77 -5.01 -14.10 -4.42
CA PHE A 77 -4.01 -13.81 -3.40
C PHE A 77 -4.55 -12.90 -2.30
N ILE A 78 -5.25 -11.81 -2.64
CA ILE A 78 -5.89 -10.92 -1.65
C ILE A 78 -6.84 -11.71 -0.75
N THR A 79 -7.64 -12.60 -1.32
CA THR A 79 -8.59 -13.42 -0.56
C THR A 79 -7.88 -14.39 0.38
N ALA A 80 -6.81 -15.04 -0.09
CA ALA A 80 -6.00 -15.96 0.70
C ALA A 80 -5.23 -15.23 1.81
N ALA A 81 -4.58 -14.11 1.50
CA ALA A 81 -3.81 -13.30 2.45
C ALA A 81 -4.72 -12.69 3.54
N ALA A 82 -5.96 -12.30 3.20
CA ALA A 82 -6.96 -11.86 4.17
C ALA A 82 -7.42 -12.98 5.13
N GLY A 83 -7.18 -14.25 4.78
CA GLY A 83 -7.42 -15.41 5.63
C GLY A 83 -6.20 -15.87 6.43
N SER A 84 -5.08 -15.15 6.37
CA SER A 84 -3.87 -15.52 7.11
C SER A 84 -4.09 -15.45 8.62
N ALA A 85 -3.43 -16.35 9.35
CA ALA A 85 -3.45 -16.37 10.82
C ALA A 85 -2.76 -15.14 11.44
N ASN A 86 -1.82 -14.50 10.72
CA ASN A 86 -1.23 -13.25 11.17
C ASN A 86 -2.19 -12.10 10.93
N GLN A 87 -2.80 -11.59 11.98
CA GLN A 87 -3.72 -10.46 11.88
C GLN A 87 -3.07 -9.20 11.31
N GLN A 88 -1.78 -8.97 11.57
CA GLN A 88 -1.05 -7.81 11.03
C GLN A 88 -0.89 -7.93 9.51
N LEU A 89 -0.53 -9.11 9.02
CA LEU A 89 -0.43 -9.34 7.57
C LEU A 89 -1.81 -9.39 6.90
N ALA A 90 -2.84 -9.92 7.57
CA ALA A 90 -4.18 -10.10 7.01
C ALA A 90 -5.02 -8.82 6.96
N ALA A 91 -4.79 -7.87 7.86
CA ALA A 91 -5.56 -6.63 7.98
C ALA A 91 -5.66 -5.81 6.67
N PRO A 92 -4.57 -5.49 5.94
CA PRO A 92 -4.66 -4.70 4.71
C PRO A 92 -5.43 -5.45 3.61
N PHE A 93 -5.25 -6.77 3.51
CA PHE A 93 -5.95 -7.59 2.52
C PHE A 93 -7.43 -7.78 2.87
N SER A 94 -7.80 -7.73 4.15
CA SER A 94 -9.20 -7.77 4.58
C SER A 94 -9.97 -6.53 4.10
N LEU A 95 -9.34 -5.36 4.08
CA LEU A 95 -9.92 -4.14 3.49
C LEU A 95 -10.06 -4.27 1.97
N MET A 96 -9.02 -4.75 1.29
CA MET A 96 -9.04 -5.02 -0.15
C MET A 96 -10.15 -6.00 -0.53
N ARG A 97 -10.31 -7.09 0.21
CA ARG A 97 -11.38 -8.08 -0.01
C ARG A 97 -12.77 -7.47 0.09
N ARG A 98 -12.98 -6.47 0.96
CA ARG A 98 -14.26 -5.73 1.03
C ARG A 98 -14.50 -4.86 -0.19
N ALA A 99 -13.46 -4.22 -0.73
CA ALA A 99 -13.60 -3.50 -2.00
C ALA A 99 -13.87 -4.44 -3.18
N LEU A 100 -13.21 -5.60 -3.23
CA LEU A 100 -13.49 -6.63 -4.24
C LEU A 100 -14.95 -7.11 -4.18
N ALA A 101 -15.55 -7.18 -2.99
CA ALA A 101 -16.97 -7.52 -2.83
C ALA A 101 -17.94 -6.49 -3.45
N CYS A 102 -17.47 -5.28 -3.79
CA CYS A 102 -18.27 -4.29 -4.54
C CYS A 102 -18.39 -4.62 -6.03
N GLN A 103 -17.61 -5.58 -6.54
CA GLN A 103 -17.68 -6.01 -7.93
C GLN A 103 -18.97 -6.78 -8.21
N THR A 104 -19.50 -6.58 -9.40
CA THR A 104 -20.55 -7.46 -9.93
C THR A 104 -19.88 -8.54 -10.77
N ASN A 105 -20.26 -9.81 -10.58
CA ASN A 105 -19.74 -10.96 -11.33
C ASN A 105 -18.21 -11.12 -11.28
N ASN A 106 -17.55 -10.71 -10.19
CA ASN A 106 -16.08 -10.76 -10.05
C ASN A 106 -15.32 -10.06 -11.20
N ALA A 107 -15.86 -8.95 -11.70
CA ALA A 107 -15.24 -8.18 -12.78
C ALA A 107 -15.16 -6.69 -12.43
N GLY A 108 -14.26 -5.97 -13.09
CA GLY A 108 -14.27 -4.50 -13.12
C GLY A 108 -13.09 -3.77 -12.48
N PHE A 109 -12.32 -4.44 -11.62
CA PHE A 109 -11.02 -3.92 -11.19
C PHE A 109 -9.92 -4.53 -12.07
N GLY A 110 -8.96 -3.69 -12.45
CA GLY A 110 -7.60 -4.17 -12.58
C GLY A 110 -6.99 -4.37 -11.20
N ALA A 111 -6.21 -5.42 -11.04
CA ALA A 111 -5.60 -5.73 -9.76
C ALA A 111 -4.14 -6.13 -9.94
N ARG A 112 -3.32 -5.74 -8.97
CA ARG A 112 -1.96 -6.25 -8.81
C ARG A 112 -1.70 -6.53 -7.34
N ALA A 113 -1.12 -7.69 -7.06
CA ALA A 113 -0.69 -8.07 -5.73
C ALA A 113 0.83 -8.18 -5.67
N TYR A 114 1.39 -7.94 -4.49
CA TYR A 114 2.83 -7.89 -4.23
C TYR A 114 3.16 -8.72 -2.99
N ARG A 115 4.25 -9.46 -3.07
CA ARG A 115 4.78 -10.24 -1.96
C ARG A 115 6.30 -10.26 -2.02
N ARG A 116 6.97 -9.90 -0.92
CA ARG A 116 8.43 -10.05 -0.81
C ARG A 116 8.80 -11.52 -0.68
N GLY A 117 10.00 -11.91 -1.10
CA GLY A 117 10.46 -13.30 -1.03
C GLY A 117 10.28 -13.95 0.36
N ASP A 118 10.54 -13.20 1.43
CA ASP A 118 10.37 -13.62 2.83
C ASP A 118 8.90 -13.79 3.30
N GLY A 119 7.94 -13.28 2.53
CA GLY A 119 6.51 -13.31 2.87
C GLY A 119 6.10 -12.47 4.08
N GLN A 120 6.99 -11.69 4.67
CA GLN A 120 6.71 -10.80 5.81
C GLN A 120 6.24 -9.41 5.36
N TRP A 121 6.22 -9.21 4.04
CA TRP A 121 5.90 -7.94 3.41
C TRP A 121 5.08 -8.17 2.16
N GLY A 122 4.05 -7.33 1.95
CA GLY A 122 3.25 -7.36 0.75
C GLY A 122 2.15 -6.31 0.74
N GLY A 123 1.39 -6.31 -0.34
CA GLY A 123 0.26 -5.42 -0.50
C GLY A 123 -0.49 -5.69 -1.79
N ALA A 124 -1.46 -4.85 -2.09
CA ALA A 124 -2.21 -4.93 -3.33
C ALA A 124 -2.61 -3.53 -3.82
N MET A 125 -2.86 -3.47 -5.12
CA MET A 125 -3.45 -2.34 -5.81
C MET A 125 -4.69 -2.79 -6.56
N LEU A 126 -5.74 -1.99 -6.48
CA LEU A 126 -6.93 -2.12 -7.31
C LEU A 126 -7.11 -0.85 -8.12
N VAL A 127 -7.50 -0.98 -9.38
CA VAL A 127 -7.73 0.14 -10.30
C VAL A 127 -9.05 -0.08 -11.00
N ALA A 128 -10.01 0.82 -10.81
CA ALA A 128 -11.26 0.82 -11.56
C ALA A 128 -11.25 1.92 -12.62
N ALA A 129 -11.77 1.62 -13.80
CA ALA A 129 -11.95 2.59 -14.87
C ALA A 129 -13.27 2.30 -15.61
N LYS A 130 -13.84 3.30 -16.28
CA LYS A 130 -15.09 3.16 -17.05
C LYS A 130 -14.95 2.17 -18.21
N SER A 131 -13.76 2.03 -18.77
CA SER A 131 -13.37 1.14 -19.86
C SER A 131 -13.33 -0.32 -19.45
N ALA A 132 -13.25 -0.61 -18.15
CA ALA A 132 -13.36 -1.97 -17.60
C ALA A 132 -14.65 -2.20 -16.79
N THR A 133 -15.30 -1.13 -16.32
CA THR A 133 -16.55 -1.20 -15.54
C THR A 133 -17.56 -0.18 -16.03
N PRO A 134 -18.71 -0.61 -16.59
CA PRO A 134 -19.76 0.31 -17.05
C PRO A 134 -20.26 1.27 -15.97
N ASN A 135 -20.36 0.80 -14.72
CA ASN A 135 -20.75 1.59 -13.55
C ASN A 135 -19.57 1.84 -12.59
N VAL A 136 -18.52 2.49 -13.10
CA VAL A 136 -17.30 2.77 -12.33
C VAL A 136 -17.57 3.65 -11.08
N ASP A 137 -18.51 4.58 -11.16
CA ASP A 137 -18.81 5.47 -10.03
C ASP A 137 -19.54 4.73 -8.90
N GLY A 138 -20.45 3.81 -9.22
CA GLY A 138 -21.08 2.94 -8.23
C GLY A 138 -20.06 2.00 -7.56
N LEU A 139 -19.16 1.41 -8.35
CA LEU A 139 -18.06 0.58 -7.84
C LEU A 139 -17.15 1.37 -6.90
N ALA A 140 -16.72 2.56 -7.32
CA ALA A 140 -15.87 3.46 -6.53
C ALA A 140 -16.58 3.96 -5.27
N ALA A 141 -17.88 4.28 -5.34
CA ALA A 141 -18.68 4.69 -4.19
C ALA A 141 -18.80 3.57 -3.14
N CYS A 142 -19.10 2.35 -3.58
CA CYS A 142 -19.12 1.19 -2.67
C CYS A 142 -17.74 0.96 -2.04
N ALA A 143 -16.67 1.01 -2.85
CA ALA A 143 -15.31 0.83 -2.36
C ALA A 143 -14.94 1.91 -1.33
N LYS A 144 -15.27 3.18 -1.60
CA LYS A 144 -15.12 4.33 -0.68
C LYS A 144 -15.79 4.08 0.66
N THR A 145 -17.03 3.62 0.68
CA THR A 145 -17.77 3.34 1.92
C THR A 145 -17.11 2.21 2.73
N ASN A 146 -16.49 1.24 2.06
CA ASN A 146 -15.79 0.13 2.70
C ASN A 146 -14.33 0.46 3.07
N TRP A 147 -13.80 1.59 2.58
CA TRP A 147 -12.43 2.04 2.81
C TRP A 147 -12.37 2.97 4.02
N ARG A 148 -11.86 2.48 5.15
CA ARG A 148 -11.66 3.30 6.36
C ARG A 148 -10.28 3.92 6.34
N ARG A 149 -10.13 5.24 6.55
CA ARG A 149 -8.84 5.95 6.64
C ARG A 149 -7.81 5.21 7.51
N ALA A 150 -6.55 5.14 7.06
CA ALA A 150 -5.44 4.71 7.90
C ALA A 150 -5.32 5.64 9.13
N SER A 151 -5.47 5.11 10.33
CA SER A 151 -5.12 5.85 11.55
C SER A 151 -3.60 5.98 11.64
N ALA A 152 -3.08 7.19 11.88
CA ALA A 152 -1.65 7.41 12.08
C ALA A 152 -1.16 6.64 13.33
N GLY A 153 -0.13 5.79 13.21
CA GLY A 153 0.47 5.01 14.32
C GLY A 153 1.67 4.13 13.88
N THR A 154 2.46 3.63 14.85
CA THR A 154 3.68 2.78 14.70
C THR A 154 3.32 1.27 14.78
N GLN A 155 4.17 0.23 14.61
CA GLN A 155 5.46 -0.05 13.94
C GLN A 155 5.23 -1.10 12.81
N SER A 156 3.95 -1.42 12.53
CA SER A 156 3.40 -2.35 11.53
C SER A 156 2.50 -1.57 10.54
N SER A 157 2.82 -0.30 10.33
CA SER A 157 1.98 0.75 9.77
C SER A 157 1.44 0.36 8.40
N LEU A 158 0.27 -0.26 8.45
CA LEU A 158 -0.52 -0.61 7.30
C LEU A 158 -0.90 0.71 6.63
N CYS A 159 -0.54 0.88 5.37
CA CYS A 159 -1.15 1.95 4.61
C CYS A 159 -2.43 1.44 3.99
N ASN A 160 -3.37 2.36 3.87
CA ASN A 160 -4.45 2.24 2.91
C ASN A 160 -4.78 3.62 2.38
N THR A 161 -4.55 3.80 1.08
CA THR A 161 -4.68 5.08 0.38
C THR A 161 -5.49 4.88 -0.88
N GLY A 162 -6.07 5.96 -1.39
CA GLY A 162 -6.83 5.95 -2.63
C GLY A 162 -6.56 7.22 -3.41
N TRP A 163 -6.62 7.11 -4.74
CA TRP A 163 -6.44 8.22 -5.66
C TRP A 163 -7.40 8.15 -6.83
N SER A 164 -7.63 9.30 -7.44
CA SER A 164 -8.25 9.40 -8.75
C SER A 164 -7.27 10.07 -9.71
N THR A 165 -7.00 9.40 -10.83
CA THR A 165 -6.16 9.90 -11.93
C THR A 165 -6.96 9.86 -13.23
N PRO A 166 -6.76 10.74 -14.20
CA PRO A 166 -6.06 12.00 -14.07
C PRO A 166 -6.74 12.89 -13.03
N ASN A 167 -6.01 13.90 -12.53
CA ASN A 167 -6.65 14.93 -11.74
C ASN A 167 -7.78 15.61 -12.55
N THR A 168 -8.69 16.32 -11.87
CA THR A 168 -9.89 16.94 -12.46
C THR A 168 -9.62 17.89 -13.64
N TYR A 169 -8.39 18.38 -13.81
CA TYR A 169 -8.01 19.23 -14.93
C TYR A 169 -7.61 18.41 -16.17
N GLU A 170 -6.94 17.28 -15.97
CA GLU A 170 -6.55 16.35 -17.04
C GLU A 170 -7.67 15.38 -17.44
N SER A 171 -8.64 15.09 -16.57
CA SER A 171 -9.77 14.20 -16.89
C SER A 171 -10.70 14.74 -17.98
N ARG A 172 -10.65 16.05 -18.28
CA ARG A 172 -11.33 16.61 -19.47
C ARG A 172 -10.73 16.14 -20.80
N ARG A 173 -9.54 15.52 -20.77
CA ARG A 173 -8.81 15.00 -21.94
C ARG A 173 -8.66 13.47 -21.94
N GLY A 174 -9.19 12.76 -20.94
CA GLY A 174 -8.97 11.32 -20.79
C GLY A 174 -9.94 10.61 -19.83
N GLU A 175 -9.75 9.32 -19.66
CA GLU A 175 -10.55 8.49 -18.75
C GLU A 175 -10.09 8.63 -17.29
N THR A 176 -11.02 8.67 -16.33
CA THR A 176 -10.73 8.61 -14.89
C THR A 176 -10.57 7.17 -14.39
N TYR A 177 -9.47 6.94 -13.69
CA TYR A 177 -9.09 5.76 -12.94
C TYR A 177 -9.23 6.02 -11.43
N TYR A 178 -9.85 5.09 -10.72
CA TYR A 178 -9.91 5.06 -9.27
C TYR A 178 -8.95 3.99 -8.76
N ILE A 179 -7.90 4.43 -8.08
CA ILE A 179 -6.83 3.57 -7.58
C ILE A 179 -7.01 3.41 -6.08
N LEU A 180 -6.90 2.18 -5.61
CA LEU A 180 -6.86 1.81 -4.20
C LEU A 180 -5.55 1.07 -3.93
N LEU A 181 -4.91 1.39 -2.81
CA LEU A 181 -3.68 0.77 -2.36
C LEU A 181 -3.81 0.38 -0.89
N ALA A 182 -3.32 -0.80 -0.55
CA ALA A 182 -3.17 -1.24 0.83
C ALA A 182 -1.97 -2.17 0.94
N GLY A 183 -1.23 -2.09 2.05
CA GLY A 183 -0.04 -2.90 2.26
C GLY A 183 0.27 -3.13 3.73
N THR A 184 1.16 -4.08 3.97
CA THR A 184 1.55 -4.53 5.32
C THR A 184 2.60 -3.64 5.98
N ALA A 185 3.21 -2.71 5.23
CA ALA A 185 4.28 -1.84 5.72
C ALA A 185 4.36 -0.52 4.93
N ASP A 186 4.88 0.54 5.57
CA ASP A 186 4.99 1.88 4.99
C ASP A 186 5.95 1.98 3.80
N ASP A 187 6.99 1.15 3.75
CA ASP A 187 7.99 1.17 2.68
C ASP A 187 7.39 0.72 1.33
N PHE A 188 6.47 -0.26 1.35
CA PHE A 188 5.63 -0.62 0.20
C PHE A 188 4.87 0.60 -0.32
N CYS A 189 4.21 1.28 0.61
CA CYS A 189 3.30 2.36 0.30
C CYS A 189 4.02 3.60 -0.19
N THR A 190 5.19 3.91 0.39
CA THR A 190 5.99 5.07 0.01
C THR A 190 6.39 5.02 -1.47
N ALA A 191 6.84 3.87 -1.94
CA ALA A 191 7.19 3.67 -3.35
C ALA A 191 5.99 3.89 -4.28
N VAL A 192 4.85 3.27 -3.97
CA VAL A 192 3.64 3.36 -4.81
C VAL A 192 2.99 4.75 -4.72
N ASN A 193 2.91 5.35 -3.53
CA ASN A 193 2.42 6.72 -3.31
C ASN A 193 3.24 7.72 -4.14
N GLY A 194 4.55 7.51 -4.26
CA GLY A 194 5.44 8.32 -5.07
C GLY A 194 5.03 8.42 -6.55
N LYS A 195 4.40 7.37 -7.11
CA LYS A 195 3.89 7.38 -8.49
C LYS A 195 2.72 8.35 -8.69
N PHE A 196 1.88 8.54 -7.67
CA PHE A 196 0.62 9.26 -7.81
C PHE A 196 0.62 10.67 -7.20
N LYS A 197 1.67 11.06 -6.49
CA LYS A 197 1.71 12.30 -5.68
C LYS A 197 1.41 13.59 -6.46
N ASP A 198 1.81 13.69 -7.73
CA ASP A 198 1.76 14.97 -8.48
C ASP A 198 0.54 15.08 -9.42
N ASN A 199 -0.06 13.95 -9.81
CA ASN A 199 -1.06 13.90 -10.89
C ASN A 199 -2.39 13.26 -10.47
N SER A 200 -2.71 13.28 -9.18
CA SER A 200 -3.90 12.62 -8.66
C SER A 200 -4.60 13.41 -7.56
N ASN A 201 -5.89 13.14 -7.40
CA ASN A 201 -6.68 13.62 -6.27
C ASN A 201 -6.87 12.46 -5.28
N GLY A 202 -6.37 12.61 -4.05
CA GLY A 202 -6.49 11.59 -2.99
C GLY A 202 -7.93 11.42 -2.48
N TRP A 203 -8.30 10.22 -2.03
CA TRP A 203 -9.58 9.88 -1.37
C TRP A 203 -9.44 8.59 -0.52
N PRO A 204 -10.40 8.22 0.36
CA PRO A 204 -11.51 9.02 0.87
C PRO A 204 -10.95 10.02 1.89
N PHE A 205 -11.18 11.30 1.64
CA PHE A 205 -10.84 12.38 2.57
C PHE A 205 -11.79 12.38 3.76
#